data_AF-A0A811QXQ0-F1
#
_entry.id   AF-A0A811QXQ0-F1
#
_cell.length_a   1.000
_cell.length_b   1.000
_cell.length_c   1.000
_cell.angle_alpha   90.00
_cell.angle_beta   90.00
_cell.angle_gamma   90.00
#
_symmetry.space_group_name_H-M   'P 1'
#
loop_
_entity.id
_entity.type
_entity.pdbx_description
1 polymer ?
#
loop_
_entity_poly.entity_id
_entity_poly.type
_entity_poly.pdbx_seq_one_letter_code
_entity_poly.pdbx_strand_id
1 'polypeptide(L)'
;MEPTSKAAGRLLMERIPHLFWTPCAAHCLDLLLEDIGKIKEFNTCINMAKKLHKPLLVALRIADGDETPAALEIMAAMDHAKAAIKDSLKDKPNLLKEVLEYFDKRWENQMERRLYGAALYLNPSKYFAIREKDRRQATKLRIMFNQVMWKMVSDDEDQNKISKQADDYERSEGQSFSKPGAIRDRDRKNPILWWGAYGGLTYELQCLAKMIVSLCCSRIRMRRNWSEFSLFHEGAANAITWANVDDAIGATRV
;
A
#
# COMPACT_ATOMS: atom_id res chain seq x y z
N MET A 1 -25.59 -7.51 -21.28
CA MET A 1 -25.04 -8.21 -22.46
C MET A 1 -24.98 -7.22 -23.59
N GLU A 2 -23.82 -7.02 -24.24
CA GLU A 2 -23.87 -6.37 -25.56
C GLU A 2 -24.93 -7.11 -26.39
N PRO A 3 -25.86 -6.43 -27.08
CA PRO A 3 -26.98 -7.09 -27.79
C PRO A 3 -26.52 -8.21 -28.74
N THR A 4 -25.26 -8.17 -29.14
CA THR A 4 -24.55 -9.06 -30.06
C THR A 4 -24.39 -10.50 -29.54
N SER A 5 -24.09 -10.75 -28.26
CA SER A 5 -23.74 -12.12 -27.84
C SER A 5 -24.94 -13.05 -27.62
N LYS A 6 -26.09 -12.52 -27.14
CA LYS A 6 -27.35 -13.28 -27.06
C LYS A 6 -27.93 -13.59 -28.44
N ALA A 7 -27.73 -12.68 -29.40
CA ALA A 7 -28.14 -12.87 -30.78
C ALA A 7 -27.25 -13.92 -31.48
N ALA A 8 -25.93 -13.84 -31.28
CA ALA A 8 -24.98 -14.83 -31.78
C ALA A 8 -25.25 -16.24 -31.22
N GLY A 9 -25.55 -16.35 -29.92
CA GLY A 9 -25.93 -17.61 -29.30
C GLY A 9 -27.18 -18.24 -29.92
N ARG A 10 -28.20 -17.43 -30.25
CA ARG A 10 -29.41 -17.91 -30.95
C ARG A 10 -29.12 -18.40 -32.37
N LEU A 11 -28.36 -17.62 -33.15
CA LEU A 11 -27.97 -18.02 -34.51
C LEU A 11 -27.14 -19.32 -34.54
N LEU A 12 -26.29 -19.54 -33.53
CA LEU A 12 -25.51 -20.76 -33.38
C LEU A 12 -26.40 -21.98 -33.11
N MET A 13 -27.41 -21.84 -32.24
CA MET A 13 -28.35 -22.91 -31.93
C MET A 13 -29.32 -23.22 -33.10
N GLU A 14 -29.68 -22.22 -33.91
CA GLU A 14 -30.46 -22.42 -35.14
C GLU A 14 -29.68 -23.23 -36.19
N ARG A 15 -28.37 -23.01 -36.29
CA ARG A 15 -27.50 -23.70 -37.25
C ARG A 15 -27.03 -25.08 -36.76
N ILE A 16 -26.99 -25.30 -35.45
CA ILE A 16 -26.52 -26.55 -34.83
C ILE A 16 -27.59 -27.00 -33.80
N PRO A 17 -28.57 -27.82 -34.20
CA PRO A 17 -29.75 -28.16 -33.38
C PRO A 17 -29.45 -28.88 -32.06
N HIS A 18 -28.26 -29.48 -31.93
CA HIS A 18 -27.82 -30.19 -30.73
C HIS A 18 -26.93 -29.34 -29.80
N LEU A 19 -26.61 -28.10 -30.19
CA LEU A 19 -25.81 -27.18 -29.37
C LEU A 19 -26.73 -26.42 -28.42
N PHE A 20 -26.40 -26.42 -27.12
CA PHE A 20 -26.96 -25.48 -26.16
C PHE A 20 -25.96 -24.37 -25.89
N TRP A 21 -26.40 -23.13 -26.08
CA TRP A 21 -25.62 -21.95 -25.73
C TRP A 21 -26.17 -21.32 -24.46
N THR A 22 -25.30 -21.12 -23.47
CA THR A 22 -25.63 -20.35 -22.28
C THR A 22 -24.67 -19.17 -22.19
N PRO A 23 -25.12 -17.98 -21.76
CA PRO A 23 -24.20 -16.97 -21.29
C PRO A 23 -23.43 -17.47 -20.06
N CYS A 24 -22.32 -16.82 -19.74
CA CYS A 24 -21.59 -17.18 -18.53
C CYS A 24 -22.45 -16.91 -17.28
N ALA A 25 -22.41 -17.84 -16.33
CA ALA A 25 -23.18 -17.73 -15.09
C ALA A 25 -22.89 -16.43 -14.33
N ALA A 26 -21.62 -16.00 -14.32
CA ALA A 26 -21.22 -14.72 -13.75
C ALA A 26 -21.99 -13.52 -14.33
N HIS A 27 -22.16 -13.48 -15.66
CA HIS A 27 -22.91 -12.40 -16.30
C HIS A 27 -24.40 -12.43 -15.97
N CYS A 28 -25.01 -13.63 -15.87
CA CYS A 28 -26.40 -13.76 -15.43
C CYS A 28 -26.58 -13.23 -14.00
N LEU A 29 -25.64 -13.56 -13.10
CA LEU A 29 -25.67 -13.07 -11.73
C LEU A 29 -25.47 -11.55 -11.66
N ASP A 30 -24.56 -10.98 -12.46
CA ASP A 30 -24.35 -9.53 -12.53
C ASP A 30 -25.63 -8.78 -12.95
N LEU A 31 -26.33 -9.28 -13.99
CA LEU A 31 -27.59 -8.68 -14.44
C LEU A 31 -28.68 -8.79 -13.38
N LEU A 32 -28.79 -9.95 -12.71
CA LEU A 32 -29.74 -10.14 -11.63
C LEU A 32 -29.48 -9.17 -10.47
N LEU A 33 -28.23 -8.99 -10.07
CA LEU A 33 -27.83 -8.02 -9.04
C LEU A 33 -28.13 -6.58 -9.47
N GLU A 34 -27.93 -6.26 -10.75
CA GLU A 34 -28.26 -4.94 -11.30
C GLU A 34 -29.76 -4.66 -11.23
N ASP A 35 -30.58 -5.65 -11.60
CA ASP A 35 -32.04 -5.53 -11.58
C ASP A 35 -32.60 -5.44 -10.16
N ILE A 36 -32.07 -6.24 -9.22
CA ILE A 36 -32.38 -6.09 -7.79
C ILE A 36 -31.99 -4.69 -7.29
N GLY A 37 -30.85 -4.16 -7.76
CA GLY A 37 -30.40 -2.81 -7.42
C GLY A 37 -31.30 -1.68 -7.92
N LYS A 38 -32.16 -1.93 -8.92
CA LYS A 38 -33.13 -0.95 -9.45
C LYS A 38 -34.39 -0.83 -8.60
N ILE A 39 -34.69 -1.82 -7.75
CA ILE A 39 -35.85 -1.82 -6.84
C ILE A 39 -35.77 -0.61 -5.90
N LYS A 40 -36.83 0.19 -5.83
CA LYS A 40 -36.86 1.51 -5.14
C LYS A 40 -36.47 1.40 -3.67
N GLU A 41 -36.92 0.35 -2.99
CA GLU A 41 -36.69 0.03 -1.59
C GLU A 41 -35.19 -0.18 -1.29
N PHE A 42 -34.44 -0.76 -2.23
CA PHE A 42 -33.01 -1.08 -2.05
C PHE A 42 -32.08 -0.06 -2.72
N ASN A 43 -32.55 0.61 -3.77
CA ASN A 43 -31.77 1.48 -4.65
C ASN A 43 -30.94 2.52 -3.88
N THR A 44 -31.58 3.23 -2.94
CA THR A 44 -30.92 4.27 -2.15
C THR A 44 -29.77 3.72 -1.30
N CYS A 45 -30.01 2.59 -0.60
CA CYS A 45 -29.01 1.95 0.24
C CYS A 45 -27.83 1.42 -0.60
N ILE A 46 -28.14 0.71 -1.69
CA ILE A 46 -27.13 0.13 -2.59
C ILE A 46 -26.28 1.23 -3.23
N ASN A 47 -26.89 2.32 -3.70
CA ASN A 47 -26.16 3.42 -4.31
C ASN A 47 -25.29 4.17 -3.31
N MET A 48 -25.75 4.30 -2.07
CA MET A 48 -24.94 4.88 -0.99
C MET A 48 -23.74 3.98 -0.65
N ALA A 49 -23.95 2.67 -0.50
CA ALA A 49 -22.88 1.70 -0.28
C ALA A 49 -21.86 1.71 -1.45
N LYS A 50 -22.33 1.75 -2.70
CA LYS A 50 -21.45 1.86 -3.88
C LYS A 50 -20.58 3.11 -3.82
N LYS A 51 -21.12 4.27 -3.46
CA LYS A 51 -20.35 5.53 -3.34
C LYS A 51 -19.24 5.42 -2.29
N LEU A 52 -19.53 4.79 -1.15
CA LEU A 52 -18.56 4.60 -0.06
C LEU A 52 -17.48 3.56 -0.39
N HIS A 53 -17.88 2.43 -0.99
CA HIS A 53 -16.97 1.32 -1.26
C HIS A 53 -16.12 1.52 -2.52
N LYS A 54 -16.63 2.19 -3.55
CA LYS A 54 -15.93 2.35 -4.83
C LYS A 54 -14.49 2.86 -4.68
N PRO A 55 -14.19 3.94 -3.94
CA PRO A 55 -12.81 4.39 -3.80
C PRO A 55 -11.94 3.43 -2.97
N LEU A 56 -12.51 2.70 -2.00
CA LEU A 56 -11.82 1.66 -1.25
C LEU A 56 -11.47 0.45 -2.14
N LEU A 57 -12.36 0.07 -3.05
CA LEU A 57 -12.11 -1.00 -4.02
C LEU A 57 -11.00 -0.63 -5.01
N VAL A 58 -10.85 0.65 -5.35
CA VAL A 58 -9.70 1.13 -6.14
C VAL A 58 -8.40 0.96 -5.35
N ALA A 59 -8.38 1.39 -4.08
CA ALA A 59 -7.21 1.20 -3.21
C ALA A 59 -6.87 -0.29 -3.01
N LEU A 60 -7.88 -1.15 -2.89
CA LEU A 60 -7.71 -2.60 -2.81
C LEU A 60 -7.08 -3.17 -4.09
N ARG A 61 -7.60 -2.81 -5.26
CA ARG A 61 -7.02 -3.24 -6.55
C ARG A 61 -5.57 -2.79 -6.73
N ILE A 62 -5.26 -1.58 -6.28
CA ILE A 62 -3.87 -1.10 -6.26
C ILE A 62 -3.06 -2.01 -5.35
N ALA A 63 -3.51 -2.28 -4.12
CA ALA A 63 -2.79 -3.13 -3.18
C ALA A 63 -2.60 -4.60 -3.66
N ASP A 64 -3.55 -5.13 -4.42
CA ASP A 64 -3.53 -6.50 -4.95
C ASP A 64 -2.81 -6.65 -6.30
N GLY A 65 -2.31 -5.56 -6.89
CA GLY A 65 -1.58 -5.59 -8.16
C GLY A 65 -0.28 -6.39 -8.08
N ASP A 66 0.01 -7.21 -9.11
CA ASP A 66 1.25 -7.99 -9.25
C ASP A 66 2.49 -7.09 -9.45
N GLU A 67 2.30 -5.91 -10.04
CA GLU A 67 3.29 -4.85 -10.02
C GLU A 67 3.29 -4.22 -8.63
N THR A 68 4.45 -4.23 -7.98
CA THR A 68 4.62 -3.66 -6.66
C THR A 68 4.01 -2.25 -6.61
N PRO A 69 2.87 -2.07 -5.94
CA PRO A 69 2.30 -0.75 -5.79
C PRO A 69 3.30 -0.01 -4.93
N ALA A 70 3.91 1.06 -5.45
CA ALA A 70 4.74 1.89 -4.62
C ALA A 70 3.86 2.31 -3.43
N ALA A 71 4.35 2.22 -2.19
CA ALA A 71 3.66 2.65 -0.97
C ALA A 71 2.85 3.96 -1.14
N LEU A 72 3.33 4.85 -2.01
CA LEU A 72 2.72 6.09 -2.48
C LEU A 72 1.35 5.94 -3.11
N GLU A 73 1.17 4.95 -3.98
CA GLU A 73 -0.06 4.74 -4.74
C GLU A 73 -1.17 4.27 -3.80
N ILE A 74 -0.86 3.34 -2.89
CA ILE A 74 -1.79 2.92 -1.85
C ILE A 74 -2.11 4.09 -0.91
N MET A 75 -1.10 4.83 -0.45
CA MET A 75 -1.32 6.01 0.41
C MET A 75 -2.19 7.06 -0.27
N ALA A 76 -1.89 7.42 -1.52
CA ALA A 76 -2.65 8.39 -2.30
C ALA A 76 -4.08 7.89 -2.58
N ALA A 77 -4.25 6.61 -2.89
CA ALA A 77 -5.56 6.00 -3.08
C ALA A 77 -6.39 6.03 -1.79
N MET A 78 -5.76 5.80 -0.64
CA MET A 78 -6.44 5.85 0.66
C MET A 78 -6.77 7.28 1.10
N ASP A 79 -5.90 8.25 0.85
CA ASP A 79 -6.20 9.68 1.08
C ASP A 79 -7.36 10.13 0.18
N HIS A 80 -7.34 9.74 -1.10
CA HIS A 80 -8.43 9.97 -2.03
C HIS A 80 -9.73 9.29 -1.56
N ALA A 81 -9.66 8.04 -1.07
CA ALA A 81 -10.82 7.34 -0.55
C ALA A 81 -11.42 8.02 0.67
N LYS A 82 -10.59 8.46 1.62
CA LYS A 82 -11.06 9.22 2.78
C LYS A 82 -11.73 10.54 2.37
N ALA A 83 -11.17 11.24 1.38
CA ALA A 83 -11.76 12.48 0.87
C ALA A 83 -13.11 12.24 0.16
N ALA A 84 -13.20 11.21 -0.69
CA ALA A 84 -14.44 10.86 -1.40
C ALA A 84 -15.56 10.40 -0.45
N ILE A 85 -15.21 9.66 0.62
CA ILE A 85 -16.15 9.28 1.69
C ILE A 85 -16.67 10.52 2.42
N LYS A 86 -15.79 11.46 2.77
CA LYS A 86 -16.17 12.73 3.42
C LYS A 86 -17.16 13.53 2.57
N ASP A 87 -16.90 13.70 1.29
CA ASP A 87 -17.81 14.42 0.39
C ASP A 87 -19.16 13.66 0.23
N SER A 88 -19.11 12.33 0.12
CA SER A 88 -20.32 11.50 -0.02
C SER A 88 -21.24 11.52 1.20
N LEU A 89 -20.72 11.84 2.38
CA LEU A 89 -21.47 11.88 3.65
C LEU A 89 -21.53 13.27 4.27
N LYS A 90 -21.22 14.33 3.51
CA LYS A 90 -21.19 15.72 4.03
C LYS A 90 -22.50 16.15 4.70
N ASP A 91 -23.63 15.68 4.18
CA ASP A 91 -24.97 15.99 4.70
C ASP A 91 -25.41 15.04 5.83
N LYS A 92 -24.56 14.10 6.25
CA LYS A 92 -24.86 13.06 7.26
C LYS A 92 -23.74 12.98 8.31
N PRO A 93 -23.58 14.00 9.17
CA PRO A 93 -22.42 14.14 10.06
C PRO A 93 -22.25 12.99 11.06
N ASN A 94 -23.35 12.45 11.61
CA ASN A 94 -23.28 11.33 12.55
C ASN A 94 -22.76 10.04 11.87
N LEU A 95 -23.27 9.74 10.68
CA LEU A 95 -22.83 8.58 9.90
C LEU A 95 -21.39 8.77 9.37
N LEU A 96 -21.05 10.00 8.97
CA LEU A 96 -19.68 10.34 8.58
C LEU A 96 -18.70 10.07 9.74
N LYS A 97 -19.05 10.50 10.95
CA LYS A 97 -18.24 10.25 12.15
C LYS A 97 -18.02 8.75 12.35
N GLU A 98 -19.08 7.95 12.32
CA GLU A 98 -18.99 6.50 12.50
C GLU A 98 -18.11 5.82 11.43
N VAL A 99 -18.31 6.17 10.15
CA VAL A 99 -17.52 5.61 9.05
C VAL A 99 -16.04 6.02 9.16
N LEU A 100 -15.75 7.27 9.53
CA LEU A 100 -14.37 7.72 9.73
C LEU A 100 -13.71 7.06 10.94
N GLU A 101 -14.45 6.77 12.01
CA GLU A 101 -13.94 5.98 13.14
C GLU A 101 -13.52 4.58 12.70
N TYR A 102 -14.33 3.89 11.87
CA TYR A 102 -13.93 2.59 11.30
C TYR A 102 -12.73 2.72 10.37
N PHE A 103 -12.73 3.72 9.49
CA PHE A 103 -11.63 3.98 8.57
C PHE A 103 -10.33 4.20 9.34
N ASP A 104 -10.33 5.10 10.32
CA ASP A 104 -9.14 5.44 11.08
C ASP A 104 -8.70 4.29 11.98
N LYS A 105 -9.64 3.56 12.59
CA LYS A 105 -9.32 2.35 13.36
C LYS A 105 -8.61 1.29 12.52
N ARG A 106 -8.96 1.13 11.24
CA ARG A 106 -8.32 0.14 10.35
C ARG A 106 -7.06 0.68 9.70
N TRP A 107 -7.11 1.89 9.16
CA TRP A 107 -6.03 2.49 8.40
C TRP A 107 -4.89 3.03 9.27
N GLU A 108 -5.20 3.66 10.42
CA GLU A 108 -4.17 4.25 11.29
C GLU A 108 -3.65 3.24 12.32
N ASN A 109 -4.50 2.31 12.80
CA ASN A 109 -4.11 1.39 13.88
C ASN A 109 -3.72 -0.02 13.42
N GLN A 110 -4.22 -0.52 12.28
CA GLN A 110 -3.90 -1.89 11.81
C GLN A 110 -2.93 -1.91 10.63
N MET A 111 -3.05 -0.95 9.70
CA MET A 111 -2.03 -0.69 8.70
C MET A 111 -0.96 0.19 9.34
N GLU A 112 0.30 -0.28 9.43
CA GLU A 112 1.40 0.51 9.98
C GLU A 112 1.74 1.66 9.01
N ARG A 113 0.91 2.72 9.00
CA ARG A 113 1.05 3.92 8.16
C ARG A 113 2.43 4.55 8.26
N ARG A 114 3.07 4.41 9.42
CA ARG A 114 4.44 4.85 9.69
C ARG A 114 5.44 4.16 8.77
N LEU A 115 5.28 2.85 8.51
CA LEU A 115 6.15 2.08 7.61
C LEU A 115 6.04 2.59 6.18
N TYR A 116 4.82 2.86 5.70
CA TYR A 116 4.62 3.45 4.38
C TYR A 116 5.21 4.87 4.30
N GLY A 117 4.98 5.70 5.32
CA GLY A 117 5.58 7.04 5.41
C GLY A 117 7.11 7.02 5.42
N ALA A 118 7.71 6.06 6.13
CA ALA A 118 9.14 5.83 6.13
C ALA A 118 9.64 5.39 4.75
N ALA A 119 8.92 4.49 4.07
CA ALA A 119 9.24 4.11 2.70
C ALA A 119 9.15 5.28 1.72
N LEU A 120 8.22 6.22 1.94
CA LEU A 120 8.14 7.45 1.14
C LEU A 120 9.34 8.35 1.36
N TYR A 121 9.70 8.57 2.63
CA TYR A 121 10.87 9.34 3.02
C TYR A 121 12.13 8.78 2.33
N LEU A 122 12.27 7.45 2.32
CA LEU A 122 13.40 6.74 1.73
C LEU A 122 13.31 6.59 0.20
N ASN A 123 12.26 7.08 -0.46
CA ASN A 123 12.16 7.10 -1.92
C ASN A 123 12.67 8.45 -2.47
N PRO A 124 13.86 8.51 -3.10
CA PRO A 124 14.48 9.78 -3.47
C PRO A 124 13.70 10.57 -4.53
N SER A 125 13.07 9.91 -5.50
CA SER A 125 12.22 10.61 -6.47
C SER A 125 11.06 11.33 -5.76
N LYS A 126 10.48 10.67 -4.76
CA LYS A 126 9.16 11.01 -4.25
C LYS A 126 9.24 11.91 -3.03
N TYR A 127 10.15 11.62 -2.10
CA TYR A 127 10.41 12.49 -0.95
C TYR A 127 10.83 13.90 -1.38
N PHE A 128 11.77 14.02 -2.33
CA PHE A 128 12.26 15.32 -2.77
C PHE A 128 11.20 16.11 -3.54
N ALA A 129 10.41 15.44 -4.39
CA ALA A 129 9.27 16.07 -5.06
C ALA A 129 8.18 16.55 -4.08
N ILE A 130 7.92 15.80 -3.00
CA ILE A 130 7.00 16.20 -1.92
C ILE A 130 7.59 17.40 -1.17
N ARG A 131 8.86 17.35 -0.79
CA ARG A 131 9.52 18.40 -0.01
C ARG A 131 9.55 19.75 -0.71
N GLU A 132 9.74 19.75 -2.03
CA GLU A 132 9.70 20.97 -2.83
C GLU A 132 8.31 21.63 -2.82
N LYS A 133 7.24 20.81 -2.81
CA LYS A 133 5.85 21.28 -2.85
C LYS A 133 5.28 21.60 -1.47
N ASP A 134 5.61 20.77 -0.47
CA ASP A 134 5.07 20.84 0.89
C ASP A 134 6.12 20.38 1.91
N ARG A 135 6.82 21.36 2.49
CA ARG A 135 7.81 21.11 3.56
C ARG A 135 7.18 20.49 4.81
N ARG A 136 5.93 20.84 5.15
CA ARG A 136 5.26 20.28 6.35
C ARG A 136 4.98 18.80 6.16
N GLN A 137 4.57 18.40 4.95
CA GLN A 137 4.38 17.00 4.61
C GLN A 137 5.71 16.24 4.65
N ALA A 138 6.79 16.82 4.11
CA ALA A 138 8.12 16.20 4.20
C ALA A 138 8.58 15.99 5.66
N THR A 139 8.35 16.96 6.54
CA THR A 139 8.62 16.81 7.98
C THR A 139 7.82 15.67 8.60
N LYS A 140 6.54 15.50 8.24
CA LYS A 140 5.75 14.36 8.73
C LYS A 140 6.33 13.02 8.29
N LEU A 141 6.83 12.92 7.05
CA LEU A 141 7.48 11.70 6.57
C LEU A 141 8.77 11.39 7.33
N ARG A 142 9.58 12.41 7.65
CA ARG A 142 10.77 12.26 8.52
C ARG A 142 10.39 11.77 9.92
N ILE A 143 9.32 12.31 10.51
CA ILE A 143 8.82 11.86 11.82
C ILE A 143 8.40 10.38 11.76
N MET A 144 7.67 9.98 10.72
CA MET A 144 7.26 8.58 10.51
C MET A 144 8.47 7.66 10.33
N PHE A 145 9.48 8.08 9.57
CA PHE A 145 10.75 7.36 9.46
C PHE A 145 11.43 7.18 10.81
N ASN A 146 11.54 8.23 11.63
CA ASN A 146 12.17 8.13 12.95
C ASN A 146 11.43 7.14 13.86
N GLN A 147 10.09 7.17 13.86
CA GLN A 147 9.28 6.22 14.62
C GLN A 147 9.51 4.76 14.20
N VAL A 148 9.67 4.51 12.89
CA VAL A 148 10.00 3.18 12.37
C VAL A 148 11.42 2.79 12.73
N MET A 149 12.38 3.71 12.58
CA MET A 149 13.79 3.49 12.90
C MET A 149 13.97 3.10 14.37
N TRP A 150 13.37 3.85 15.31
CA TRP A 150 13.41 3.54 16.75
C TRP A 150 12.77 2.19 17.10
N LYS A 151 11.79 1.75 16.31
CA LYS A 151 11.11 0.45 16.52
C LYS A 151 11.90 -0.72 15.94
N MET A 152 12.57 -0.53 14.82
CA MET A 152 13.25 -1.59 14.07
C MET A 152 14.72 -1.78 14.46
N VAL A 153 15.38 -0.75 15.00
CA VAL A 153 16.80 -0.79 15.36
C VAL A 153 16.90 -0.73 16.88
N SER A 154 17.43 -1.78 17.51
CA SER A 154 17.50 -1.87 18.97
C SER A 154 18.72 -1.17 19.57
N ASP A 155 19.79 -0.98 18.81
CA ASP A 155 21.03 -0.38 19.27
C ASP A 155 21.02 1.15 19.12
N ASP A 156 21.23 1.87 20.22
CA ASP A 156 21.19 3.33 20.25
C ASP A 156 22.32 3.99 19.45
N GLU A 157 23.48 3.34 19.33
CA GLU A 157 24.60 3.87 18.55
C GLU A 157 24.26 3.83 17.05
N ASP A 158 23.70 2.72 16.58
CA ASP A 158 23.23 2.57 15.22
C ASP A 158 22.04 3.50 14.91
N GLN A 159 21.10 3.68 15.85
CA GLN A 159 20.06 4.69 15.71
C GLN A 159 20.64 6.10 15.51
N ASN A 160 21.69 6.46 16.26
CA ASN A 160 22.36 7.75 16.14
C ASN A 160 23.09 7.90 14.79
N LYS A 161 23.79 6.86 14.32
CA LYS A 161 24.42 6.83 12.99
C LYS A 161 23.38 7.01 11.89
N ILE A 162 22.29 6.25 11.94
CA ILE A 162 21.20 6.32 10.97
C ILE A 162 20.56 7.71 10.97
N SER A 163 20.33 8.28 12.16
CA SER A 163 19.76 9.62 12.30
C SER A 163 20.62 10.67 11.58
N LYS A 164 21.94 10.65 11.82
CA LYS A 164 22.90 11.57 11.17
C LYS A 164 22.99 11.35 9.67
N GLN A 165 23.03 10.10 9.20
CA GLN A 165 23.04 9.80 7.77
C GLN A 165 21.75 10.25 7.07
N ALA A 166 20.62 10.14 7.77
CA ALA A 166 19.34 10.55 7.24
C ALA A 166 19.22 12.08 7.16
N ASP A 167 19.88 12.79 8.07
CA ASP A 167 20.06 14.23 7.96
C ASP A 167 20.88 14.62 6.71
N ASP A 168 21.99 13.92 6.43
CA ASP A 168 22.79 14.13 5.22
C ASP A 168 21.96 13.84 3.95
N TYR A 169 21.20 12.74 3.95
CA TYR A 169 20.29 12.38 2.87
C TYR A 169 19.25 13.50 2.64
N GLU A 170 18.57 13.92 3.70
CA GLU A 170 17.57 14.98 3.64
C GLU A 170 18.21 16.28 3.10
N ARG A 171 19.35 16.72 3.63
CA ARG A 171 19.95 17.97 3.17
C ARG A 171 20.65 17.86 1.80
N SER A 172 20.73 16.66 1.22
CA SER A 172 21.55 16.41 0.01
C SER A 172 23.02 16.77 0.25
N GLU A 173 23.51 16.45 1.43
CA GLU A 173 24.84 16.76 1.93
C GLU A 173 25.69 15.48 2.02
N GLY A 174 26.86 15.59 2.65
CA GLY A 174 27.79 14.49 2.82
C GLY A 174 28.52 14.11 1.52
N GLN A 175 29.35 13.08 1.61
CA GLN A 175 30.25 12.70 0.50
C GLN A 175 29.51 12.03 -0.66
N SER A 176 28.35 11.42 -0.41
CA SER A 176 27.59 10.71 -1.44
C SER A 176 26.42 11.53 -2.01
N PHE A 177 25.54 12.06 -1.15
CA PHE A 177 24.26 12.62 -1.61
C PHE A 177 24.37 14.02 -2.22
N SER A 178 25.45 14.75 -1.93
CA SER A 178 25.77 16.03 -2.55
C SER A 178 26.23 15.94 -4.00
N LYS A 179 26.57 14.73 -4.48
CA LYS A 179 27.11 14.56 -5.84
C LYS A 179 26.02 14.86 -6.89
N PRO A 180 26.32 15.60 -7.97
CA PRO A 180 25.35 15.91 -9.01
C PRO A 180 24.71 14.67 -9.64
N GLY A 181 25.46 13.56 -9.75
CA GLY A 181 24.93 12.29 -10.21
C GLY A 181 23.87 11.70 -9.27
N ALA A 182 24.07 11.79 -7.95
CA ALA A 182 23.11 11.32 -6.96
C ALA A 182 21.80 12.12 -7.03
N ILE A 183 21.88 13.44 -7.20
CA ILE A 183 20.71 14.33 -7.33
C ILE A 183 19.94 14.06 -8.62
N ARG A 184 20.64 13.99 -9.76
CA ARG A 184 20.04 13.77 -11.08
C ARG A 184 19.42 12.38 -11.23
N ASP A 185 19.95 11.37 -10.55
CA ASP A 185 19.47 10.01 -10.72
C ASP A 185 18.29 9.67 -9.77
N ARG A 186 17.85 10.61 -8.92
CA ARG A 186 16.72 10.42 -7.97
C ARG A 186 15.43 9.98 -8.66
N ASP A 187 15.11 10.60 -9.80
CA ASP A 187 13.93 10.35 -10.62
C ASP A 187 14.20 9.34 -11.76
N ARG A 188 15.46 8.97 -12.00
CA ARG A 188 15.86 8.07 -13.10
C ARG A 188 16.09 6.62 -12.67
N LYS A 189 16.27 6.36 -11.37
CA LYS A 189 16.51 5.02 -10.82
C LYS A 189 15.38 4.60 -9.91
N ASN A 190 15.08 3.29 -9.90
CA ASN A 190 14.30 2.70 -8.82
C ASN A 190 15.01 2.95 -7.46
N PRO A 191 14.27 3.21 -6.37
CA PRO A 191 14.87 3.51 -5.06
C PRO A 191 15.92 2.51 -4.58
N ILE A 192 15.72 1.20 -4.79
CA ILE A 192 16.68 0.17 -4.38
C ILE A 192 18.02 0.33 -5.11
N LEU A 193 17.96 0.60 -6.42
CA LEU A 193 19.16 0.83 -7.25
C LEU A 193 19.84 2.16 -6.92
N TRP A 194 19.05 3.19 -6.61
CA TRP A 194 19.59 4.48 -6.18
C TRP A 194 20.35 4.35 -4.86
N TRP A 195 19.75 3.69 -3.86
CA TRP A 195 20.41 3.38 -2.59
C TRP A 195 21.65 2.52 -2.80
N GLY A 196 21.61 1.54 -3.72
CA GLY A 196 22.78 0.76 -4.10
C GLY A 196 23.94 1.59 -4.65
N ALA A 197 23.65 2.57 -5.51
CA ALA A 197 24.67 3.39 -6.17
C ALA A 197 25.23 4.52 -5.29
N TYR A 198 24.41 5.13 -4.42
CA TYR A 198 24.77 6.35 -3.70
C TYR A 198 24.72 6.21 -2.17
N GLY A 199 24.16 5.14 -1.62
CA GLY A 199 24.07 4.93 -0.17
C GLY A 199 25.32 4.31 0.47
N GLY A 200 26.36 3.97 -0.30
CA GLY A 200 27.48 3.13 0.19
C GLY A 200 28.31 3.74 1.32
N LEU A 201 28.38 5.07 1.44
CA LEU A 201 29.05 5.78 2.54
C LEU A 201 28.13 6.07 3.73
N THR A 202 26.88 5.61 3.65
CA THR A 202 25.85 5.74 4.69
C THR A 202 25.23 4.36 4.90
N TYR A 203 26.07 3.41 5.32
CA TYR A 203 25.77 1.98 5.26
C TYR A 203 24.54 1.61 6.11
N GLU A 204 24.46 2.10 7.34
CA GLU A 204 23.40 1.83 8.28
C GLU A 204 22.04 2.32 7.74
N LEU A 205 22.00 3.55 7.22
CA LEU A 205 20.82 4.08 6.55
C LEU A 205 20.49 3.32 5.27
N GLN A 206 21.48 2.97 4.46
CA GLN A 206 21.29 2.22 3.22
C GLN A 206 20.66 0.85 3.49
N CYS A 207 21.13 0.14 4.51
CA CYS A 207 20.60 -1.15 4.94
C CYS A 207 19.15 -1.03 5.40
N LEU A 208 18.86 -0.07 6.29
CA LEU A 208 17.49 0.18 6.73
C LEU A 208 16.58 0.62 5.57
N ALA A 209 17.10 1.44 4.64
CA ALA A 209 16.36 1.91 3.49
C ALA A 209 15.97 0.77 2.56
N LYS A 210 16.92 -0.10 2.20
CA LYS A 210 16.67 -1.29 1.38
C LYS A 210 15.67 -2.22 2.06
N MET A 211 15.77 -2.39 3.38
CA MET A 211 14.86 -3.22 4.16
C MET A 211 13.42 -2.67 4.16
N ILE A 212 13.23 -1.41 4.57
CA ILE A 212 11.90 -0.77 4.63
C ILE A 212 11.26 -0.72 3.24
N VAL A 213 12.01 -0.31 2.22
CA VAL A 213 11.50 -0.28 0.84
C VAL A 213 11.10 -1.68 0.39
N SER A 214 11.90 -2.71 0.68
CA SER A 214 11.58 -4.10 0.30
C SER A 214 10.37 -4.67 1.04
N LEU A 215 10.17 -4.31 2.31
CA LEU A 215 8.99 -4.72 3.11
C LEU A 215 7.70 -4.15 2.53
N CYS A 216 7.73 -2.94 1.98
CA CYS A 216 6.59 -2.36 1.27
C CYS A 216 6.37 -2.99 -0.12
N CYS A 217 7.29 -3.84 -0.60
CA CYS A 217 7.24 -4.36 -1.97
C CYS A 217 6.60 -5.75 -2.14
N SER A 218 6.13 -6.45 -1.09
CA SER A 218 5.12 -7.54 -1.17
C SER A 218 4.89 -8.28 0.15
N ARG A 219 3.65 -8.72 0.41
CA ARG A 219 3.33 -9.76 1.41
C ARG A 219 3.92 -11.14 1.07
N ILE A 220 4.30 -11.41 -0.18
CA ILE A 220 4.89 -12.69 -0.62
C ILE A 220 6.40 -12.76 -0.32
N ARG A 221 7.16 -11.67 -0.42
CA ARG A 221 8.60 -11.65 -0.07
C ARG A 221 8.89 -11.59 1.43
N MET A 222 7.91 -11.19 2.25
CA MET A 222 8.00 -11.27 3.71
C MET A 222 8.43 -12.69 4.13
N ARG A 223 7.83 -13.74 3.57
CA ARG A 223 8.20 -15.14 3.88
C ARG A 223 9.63 -15.56 3.47
N ARG A 224 10.31 -14.84 2.57
CA ARG A 224 11.63 -15.21 2.03
C ARG A 224 12.79 -14.38 2.58
N ASN A 225 12.57 -13.13 2.98
CA ASN A 225 13.66 -12.26 3.46
C ASN A 225 14.05 -12.49 4.93
N TRP A 226 13.17 -13.03 5.77
CA TRP A 226 13.48 -13.17 7.21
C TRP A 226 14.50 -14.27 7.53
N SER A 227 14.67 -15.28 6.67
CA SER A 227 15.73 -16.29 6.81
C SER A 227 17.13 -15.76 6.51
N GLU A 228 17.26 -14.71 5.70
CA GLU A 228 18.53 -13.98 5.52
C GLU A 228 18.81 -13.04 6.70
N PHE A 229 17.77 -12.55 7.38
CA PHE A 229 17.88 -11.61 8.48
C PHE A 229 18.35 -12.25 9.79
N SER A 230 18.01 -13.53 10.01
CA SER A 230 18.49 -14.31 11.16
C SER A 230 20.03 -14.46 11.21
N LEU A 231 20.72 -14.41 10.07
CA LEU A 231 22.19 -14.46 10.01
C LEU A 231 22.86 -13.21 10.60
N PHE A 232 22.14 -12.08 10.73
CA PHE A 232 22.68 -10.84 11.31
C PHE A 232 22.42 -10.70 12.82
N HIS A 233 21.53 -11.53 13.39
CA HIS A 233 21.09 -11.43 14.79
C HIS A 233 21.38 -12.67 15.65
N GLU A 234 22.15 -13.65 15.16
CA GLU A 234 22.69 -14.77 15.96
C GLU A 234 23.82 -14.32 16.91
N GLY A 235 23.56 -13.27 17.69
CA GLY A 235 24.51 -12.67 18.61
C GLY A 235 23.87 -11.96 19.81
N ALA A 236 22.60 -12.22 20.17
CA ALA A 236 22.08 -11.87 21.49
C ALA A 236 20.81 -12.67 21.80
N ALA A 237 20.82 -13.35 22.94
CA ALA A 237 19.79 -14.23 23.45
C ALA A 237 18.40 -13.56 23.55
N ASN A 238 17.42 -14.14 22.86
CA ASN A 238 16.10 -14.52 23.39
C ASN A 238 15.23 -15.05 22.23
N ALA A 239 15.33 -16.36 21.98
CA ALA A 239 14.49 -17.07 21.04
C ALA A 239 13.05 -17.14 21.58
N ILE A 240 12.18 -16.23 21.13
CA ILE A 240 10.74 -16.50 21.11
C ILE A 240 10.54 -17.44 19.92
N THR A 241 10.34 -18.73 20.20
CA THR A 241 10.09 -19.76 19.19
C THR A 241 8.79 -19.49 18.45
N TRP A 242 8.84 -19.55 17.12
CA TRP A 242 7.78 -19.20 16.17
C TRP A 242 6.56 -20.16 16.14
N ALA A 243 6.33 -20.93 17.19
CA ALA A 243 5.15 -21.80 17.29
C ALA A 243 3.85 -21.01 17.56
N ASN A 244 3.92 -19.80 18.11
CA ASN A 244 2.72 -19.08 18.59
C ASN A 244 2.08 -18.11 17.58
N VAL A 245 2.67 -17.94 16.39
CA VAL A 245 2.15 -16.99 15.37
C VAL A 245 1.18 -17.68 14.40
N ASP A 246 1.39 -18.96 14.09
CA ASP A 246 0.47 -19.72 13.25
C ASP A 246 -0.86 -20.00 13.97
N ASP A 247 -0.84 -20.18 15.29
CA ASP A 247 -2.05 -20.34 16.13
C ASP A 247 -2.92 -19.06 16.18
N ALA A 248 -2.30 -17.87 16.08
CA ALA A 248 -3.02 -16.60 16.11
C ALA A 248 -3.73 -16.26 14.79
N ILE A 249 -3.29 -16.83 13.66
CA ILE A 249 -3.83 -16.53 12.32
C ILE A 249 -4.91 -17.54 11.91
N GLY A 250 -4.92 -18.74 12.50
CA GLY A 250 -5.95 -19.76 12.24
C GLY A 250 -7.36 -19.45 12.77
N ALA A 251 -7.50 -18.50 13.71
CA ALA A 251 -8.75 -18.29 14.46
C ALA A 251 -9.79 -17.36 13.79
N THR A 252 -9.60 -16.91 12.54
CA THR A 252 -10.54 -15.96 11.88
C THR A 252 -11.14 -16.46 10.57
N ARG A 253 -11.23 -17.78 10.37
CA ARG A 253 -12.06 -18.37 9.31
C ARG A 253 -13.26 -19.11 9.92
N VAL A 254 -14.35 -18.38 10.14
CA VAL A 254 -15.75 -18.85 9.98
C VAL A 254 -16.54 -17.68 9.41
#